data_AF-K1TH92-F1
#
_entry.id   AF-K1TH92-F1
#
_cell.length_a   1.000
_cell.length_b   1.000
_cell.length_c   1.000
_cell.angle_alpha   90.00
_cell.angle_beta   90.00
_cell.angle_gamma   90.00
#
_symmetry.space_group_name_H-M   'P 1'
#
loop_
_entity.id
_entity.type
_entity.pdbx_description
1 polymer ?
#
loop_
_entity_poly.entity_id
_entity_poly.type
_entity_poly.pdbx_seq_one_letter_code
_entity_poly.pdbx_strand_id
1 'polypeptide(L)'
;MLHQGTDIVPLQFIGFKNSQIGTDVVIQDSTSQQKLCANVAAQIVAFACGKADENKNKNFEGGRPSSIIIGEALTPEALGALLAHFENKVMFQGFVWNVNSFDQEGVQLGKVLAKRVLAHETDGALKVFSDLLNI
;
A
#
# COMPACT_ATOMS: atom_id res chain seq x y z
N MET A 1 4.34 5.62 13.64
CA MET A 1 4.19 6.19 12.29
C MET A 1 2.72 6.30 11.88
N LEU A 2 1.98 5.23 11.59
CA LEU A 2 0.59 5.37 11.11
C LEU A 2 -0.42 5.87 12.15
N HIS A 3 -0.26 5.49 13.42
CA HIS A 3 -1.21 5.83 14.50
C HIS A 3 -0.94 7.17 15.22
N GLN A 4 0.34 7.54 15.34
CA GLN A 4 0.82 8.70 16.12
C GLN A 4 1.79 9.59 15.32
N GLY A 5 1.96 9.34 14.02
CA GLY A 5 2.76 10.21 13.16
C GLY A 5 2.03 11.51 12.84
N THR A 6 2.78 12.50 12.39
CA THR A 6 2.24 13.82 12.05
C THR A 6 1.36 13.81 10.81
N ASP A 7 1.62 12.90 9.88
CA ASP A 7 0.87 12.79 8.65
C ASP A 7 -0.34 11.87 8.81
N ILE A 8 -1.45 12.26 8.18
CA ILE A 8 -2.63 11.42 8.01
C ILE A 8 -2.47 10.66 6.70
N VAL A 9 -2.36 9.34 6.81
CA VAL A 9 -2.30 8.43 5.67
C VAL A 9 -3.62 7.66 5.62
N PRO A 10 -4.50 7.88 4.62
CA PRO A 10 -5.71 7.09 4.45
C PRO A 10 -5.40 5.62 4.22
N LEU A 11 -6.13 4.73 4.90
CA LEU A 11 -5.89 3.29 4.85
C LEU A 11 -7.02 2.54 4.14
N GLN A 12 -6.67 1.43 3.48
CA GLN A 12 -7.65 0.50 2.94
C GLN A 12 -7.30 -0.90 3.43
N PHE A 13 -8.16 -1.43 4.30
CA PHE A 13 -8.07 -2.81 4.77
C PHE A 13 -8.69 -3.74 3.74
N ILE A 14 -8.06 -4.90 3.52
CA ILE A 14 -8.59 -5.97 2.68
C ILE A 14 -8.59 -7.23 3.55
N GLY A 15 -9.77 -7.80 3.78
CA GLY A 15 -9.95 -8.95 4.65
C GLY A 15 -10.75 -10.06 3.98
N PHE A 16 -10.44 -11.31 4.32
CA PHE A 16 -11.20 -12.49 3.91
C PHE A 16 -11.68 -13.21 5.16
N LYS A 17 -12.92 -13.71 5.17
CA LYS A 17 -13.51 -14.38 6.34
C LYS A 17 -12.93 -15.77 6.59
N ASN A 18 -12.57 -16.48 5.52
CA ASN A 18 -12.09 -17.86 5.57
C ASN A 18 -10.61 -17.94 5.14
N SER A 19 -9.85 -18.76 5.86
CA SER A 19 -8.45 -19.09 5.53
C SER A 19 -8.37 -20.05 4.34
N GLN A 20 -7.35 -19.87 3.49
CA GLN A 20 -7.07 -20.78 2.36
C GLN A 20 -6.53 -22.15 2.80
N ILE A 21 -5.97 -22.25 4.02
CA ILE A 21 -5.34 -23.48 4.53
C ILE A 21 -6.38 -24.58 4.79
N GLY A 22 -7.66 -24.23 4.95
CA GLY A 22 -8.76 -25.17 5.17
C GLY A 22 -8.76 -25.86 6.55
N THR A 23 -7.64 -25.82 7.27
CA THR A 23 -7.52 -26.22 8.68
C THR A 23 -7.22 -25.00 9.54
N ASP A 24 -8.01 -24.82 10.60
CA ASP A 24 -7.80 -23.75 11.57
C ASP A 24 -8.04 -24.29 12.98
N VAL A 25 -6.94 -24.54 13.69
CA VAL A 25 -6.95 -25.22 14.98
C VAL A 25 -7.37 -24.23 16.08
N VAL A 26 -8.26 -24.68 16.96
CA VAL A 26 -8.65 -23.91 18.14
C VAL A 26 -7.54 -23.99 19.18
N ILE A 27 -6.94 -22.85 19.53
CA ILE A 27 -5.93 -22.71 20.57
C ILE A 27 -6.31 -21.52 21.45
N GLN A 28 -6.56 -21.76 22.74
CA GLN A 28 -7.08 -20.76 23.68
C GLN A 28 -8.41 -20.18 23.18
N ASP A 29 -9.40 -21.06 22.99
CA ASP A 29 -10.79 -20.74 22.63
C ASP A 29 -10.97 -19.91 21.35
N SER A 30 -9.92 -19.83 20.52
CA SER A 30 -9.94 -19.06 19.30
C SER A 30 -9.03 -19.67 18.24
N THR A 31 -9.37 -19.41 17.00
CA THR A 31 -8.60 -19.86 15.84
C THR A 31 -7.67 -18.76 15.32
N SER A 32 -6.74 -19.10 14.44
CA SER A 32 -5.84 -18.09 13.84
C SER A 32 -6.61 -17.12 12.95
N GLN A 33 -7.62 -17.60 12.21
CA GLN A 33 -8.48 -16.76 11.39
C GLN A 33 -9.30 -15.77 12.24
N GLN A 34 -9.85 -16.23 13.38
CA GLN A 34 -10.57 -15.35 14.30
C GLN A 34 -9.67 -14.26 14.87
N LYS A 35 -8.43 -14.60 15.28
CA LYS A 35 -7.45 -13.63 15.77
C LYS A 35 -7.08 -12.61 14.69
N LEU A 36 -6.91 -13.03 13.44
CA LEU A 36 -6.62 -12.14 12.32
C LEU A 36 -7.78 -11.16 12.06
N CYS A 37 -9.02 -11.65 11.94
CA CYS A 37 -10.21 -10.83 11.76
C CYS A 37 -10.43 -9.85 12.93
N ALA A 38 -10.21 -10.30 14.17
CA ALA A 38 -10.28 -9.46 15.36
C ALA A 38 -9.27 -8.30 15.29
N ASN A 39 -8.05 -8.55 14.84
CA ASN A 39 -7.05 -7.51 14.67
C ASN A 39 -7.44 -6.50 13.58
N VAL A 40 -7.99 -6.95 12.44
CA VAL A 40 -8.48 -6.04 11.39
C VAL A 40 -9.54 -5.09 11.94
N ALA A 41 -10.55 -5.63 12.63
CA ALA A 41 -11.60 -4.83 13.25
C ALA A 41 -11.04 -3.85 14.30
N ALA A 42 -10.17 -4.35 15.19
CA ALA A 42 -9.55 -3.54 16.23
C ALA A 42 -8.71 -2.38 15.65
N GLN A 43 -7.96 -2.62 14.57
CA GLN A 43 -7.16 -1.58 13.93
C GLN A 43 -8.04 -0.50 13.29
N ILE A 44 -9.10 -0.86 12.58
CA ILE A 44 -10.05 0.10 11.98
C ILE A 44 -10.61 1.03 13.06
N VAL A 45 -11.08 0.45 14.18
CA VAL A 45 -11.62 1.23 15.30
C VAL A 45 -10.54 2.07 15.97
N ALA A 46 -9.34 1.53 16.18
CA ALA A 46 -8.23 2.27 16.77
C ALA A 46 -7.82 3.49 15.93
N PHE A 47 -7.77 3.35 14.60
CA PHE A 47 -7.48 4.47 13.70
C PHE A 47 -8.59 5.54 13.72
N ALA A 48 -9.85 5.13 13.74
CA ALA A 48 -10.97 6.05 13.73
C ALA A 48 -11.15 6.78 15.08
N CYS A 49 -11.17 6.03 16.18
CA CYS A 49 -11.55 6.54 17.50
C CYS A 49 -10.37 6.99 18.35
N GLY A 50 -9.17 6.46 18.12
CA GLY A 50 -8.03 6.73 18.98
C GLY A 50 -8.26 6.29 20.43
N LYS A 51 -7.48 6.90 21.34
CA LYS A 51 -7.53 6.70 22.78
C LYS A 51 -6.91 7.91 23.48
N ALA A 52 -7.71 8.66 24.24
CA ALA A 52 -7.21 9.72 25.10
C ALA A 52 -6.40 9.14 26.28
N ASP A 53 -5.26 9.74 26.59
CA ASP A 53 -4.42 9.35 27.73
C ASP A 53 -3.63 10.57 28.25
N GLU A 54 -3.47 10.69 29.56
CA GLU A 54 -2.67 11.77 30.16
C GLU A 54 -1.19 11.66 29.76
N ASN A 55 -0.69 10.44 29.60
CA ASN A 55 0.63 10.21 29.06
C ASN A 55 0.60 10.38 27.54
N LYS A 56 1.21 11.46 27.04
CA LYS A 56 1.28 11.77 25.60
C LYS A 56 1.81 10.61 24.74
N ASN A 57 2.70 9.76 25.26
CA ASN A 57 3.23 8.60 24.53
C ASN A 57 2.19 7.47 24.37
N LYS A 58 1.15 7.45 25.21
CA LYS A 58 0.03 6.51 25.18
C LYS A 58 -1.25 7.12 24.60
N ASN A 59 -1.21 8.39 24.22
CA ASN A 59 -2.32 9.10 23.60
C ASN A 59 -2.35 8.80 22.10
N PHE A 60 -3.53 8.44 21.60
CA PHE A 60 -3.80 8.20 20.20
C PHE A 60 -4.92 9.15 19.76
N GLU A 61 -4.63 10.08 18.85
CA GLU A 61 -5.57 11.13 18.47
C GLU A 61 -6.80 10.60 17.71
N GLY A 62 -6.70 9.43 17.08
CA GLY A 62 -7.76 8.92 16.21
C GLY A 62 -7.92 9.79 14.96
N GLY A 63 -9.13 9.83 14.39
CA GLY A 63 -9.43 10.67 13.22
C GLY A 63 -8.69 10.27 11.94
N ARG A 64 -8.16 9.04 11.87
CA ARG A 64 -7.40 8.55 10.72
C ARG A 64 -8.31 7.75 9.79
N PRO A 65 -8.59 8.24 8.57
CA PRO A 65 -9.60 7.64 7.72
C PRO A 65 -9.17 6.27 7.22
N SER A 66 -10.10 5.32 7.24
CA SER A 66 -9.90 4.01 6.64
C SER A 66 -11.15 3.50 5.94
N SER A 67 -10.96 2.57 5.01
CA SER A 67 -12.02 1.81 4.34
C SER A 67 -11.72 0.32 4.44
N ILE A 68 -12.73 -0.53 4.24
CA ILE A 68 -12.56 -1.99 4.22
C ILE A 68 -13.21 -2.59 2.97
N ILE A 69 -12.48 -3.49 2.31
CA ILE A 69 -13.02 -4.46 1.35
C ILE A 69 -13.00 -5.82 2.05
N ILE A 70 -14.14 -6.51 2.07
CA ILE A 70 -14.26 -7.83 2.71
C ILE A 70 -14.80 -8.86 1.72
N GLY A 71 -14.19 -10.04 1.70
CA GLY A 71 -14.64 -11.20 0.90
C GLY A 71 -14.80 -12.46 1.76
N GLU A 72 -15.45 -13.49 1.21
CA GLU A 72 -15.59 -14.78 1.89
C GLU A 72 -14.26 -15.54 1.96
N ALA A 73 -13.58 -15.70 0.83
CA ALA A 73 -12.28 -16.36 0.72
C ALA A 73 -11.49 -15.76 -0.45
N LEU A 74 -10.17 -15.86 -0.42
CA LEU A 74 -9.31 -15.44 -1.53
C LEU A 74 -9.28 -16.54 -2.60
N THR A 75 -10.29 -16.57 -3.46
CA THR A 75 -10.35 -17.43 -4.66
C THR A 75 -9.73 -16.73 -5.87
N PRO A 76 -9.42 -17.44 -6.97
CA PRO A 76 -8.98 -16.80 -8.21
C PRO A 76 -9.95 -15.74 -8.72
N GLU A 77 -11.25 -15.99 -8.62
CA GLU A 77 -12.31 -15.03 -8.97
C GLU A 77 -12.24 -13.79 -8.07
N ALA A 78 -12.15 -13.97 -6.75
CA ALA A 78 -12.06 -12.86 -5.80
C ALA A 78 -10.79 -12.01 -6.02
N LEU A 79 -9.66 -12.67 -6.34
CA LEU A 79 -8.42 -11.98 -6.68
C LEU A 79 -8.55 -11.17 -7.98
N GLY A 80 -9.16 -11.75 -9.01
CA GLY A 80 -9.43 -11.06 -10.27
C GLY A 80 -10.34 -9.83 -10.07
N ALA A 81 -11.39 -9.98 -9.26
CA ALA A 81 -12.28 -8.86 -8.91
C ALA A 81 -11.53 -7.76 -8.13
N LEU A 82 -10.64 -8.13 -7.21
CA LEU A 82 -9.83 -7.17 -6.45
C LEU A 82 -8.85 -6.41 -7.36
N LEU A 83 -8.19 -7.11 -8.28
CA LEU A 83 -7.31 -6.50 -9.28
C LEU A 83 -8.09 -5.50 -10.15
N ALA A 84 -9.20 -5.95 -10.74
CA ALA A 84 -10.06 -5.11 -11.57
C ALA A 84 -10.60 -3.90 -10.82
N HIS A 85 -10.92 -4.04 -9.52
CA HIS A 85 -11.32 -2.91 -8.68
C HIS A 85 -10.22 -1.84 -8.61
N PHE A 86 -8.97 -2.22 -8.37
CA PHE A 86 -7.86 -1.27 -8.28
C PHE A 86 -7.47 -0.67 -9.63
N GLU A 87 -7.51 -1.44 -10.73
CA GLU A 87 -7.31 -0.92 -12.09
C GLU A 87 -8.34 0.16 -12.41
N ASN A 88 -9.63 -0.13 -12.17
CA ASN A 88 -10.70 0.84 -12.40
C ASN A 88 -10.58 2.05 -11.47
N LYS A 89 -10.21 1.85 -10.19
CA LYS A 89 -9.98 2.95 -9.24
C LYS A 89 -8.94 3.94 -9.77
N VAL A 90 -7.78 3.44 -10.20
CA VAL A 90 -6.69 4.28 -10.73
C VAL A 90 -7.09 4.94 -12.05
N MET A 91 -7.77 4.22 -12.94
CA MET A 91 -8.30 4.77 -14.19
C MET A 91 -9.28 5.92 -13.92
N PHE A 92 -10.29 5.70 -13.07
CA PHE A 92 -11.29 6.74 -12.75
C PHE A 92 -10.66 7.96 -12.08
N GLN A 93 -9.69 7.77 -11.18
CA GLN A 93 -8.94 8.88 -10.59
C GLN A 93 -8.22 9.72 -11.65
N GLY A 94 -7.58 9.08 -12.63
CA GLY A 94 -6.94 9.80 -13.74
C GLY A 94 -7.94 10.57 -14.59
N PHE A 95 -9.10 9.98 -14.89
CA PHE A 95 -10.17 10.68 -15.61
C PHE A 95 -10.69 11.90 -14.84
N VAL A 96 -10.89 11.78 -13.52
CA VAL A 96 -11.30 12.90 -12.66
C VAL A 96 -10.27 14.03 -12.66
N TRP A 97 -8.98 13.69 -12.64
CA TRP A 97 -7.90 14.68 -12.70
C TRP A 97 -7.53 15.15 -14.10
N ASN A 98 -8.21 14.65 -15.14
CA ASN A 98 -7.89 14.91 -16.54
C ASN A 98 -6.42 14.62 -16.89
N VAL A 99 -5.90 13.49 -16.41
CA VAL A 99 -4.57 12.97 -16.73
C VAL A 99 -4.66 11.62 -17.42
N ASN A 100 -3.65 11.28 -18.21
CA ASN A 100 -3.59 10.00 -18.89
C ASN A 100 -3.06 8.91 -17.94
N SER A 101 -3.93 8.03 -17.43
CA SER A 101 -3.52 6.90 -16.59
C SER A 101 -2.77 5.79 -17.34
N PHE A 102 -2.64 5.89 -18.67
CA PHE A 102 -2.15 4.81 -19.53
C PHE A 102 -0.80 5.11 -20.19
N ASP A 103 -0.21 6.29 -19.98
CA ASP A 103 1.16 6.58 -20.42
C ASP A 103 2.18 6.47 -19.28
N GLN A 104 3.46 6.52 -19.66
CA GLN A 104 4.57 6.47 -18.71
C GLN A 104 5.80 7.22 -19.24
N GLU A 105 5.62 8.44 -19.76
CA GLU A 105 6.73 9.19 -20.38
C GLU A 105 7.85 9.54 -19.39
N GLY A 106 7.55 9.61 -18.09
CA GLY A 106 8.52 9.95 -17.03
C GLY A 106 9.75 9.05 -16.94
N VAL A 107 9.75 7.86 -17.56
CA VAL A 107 10.93 6.95 -17.53
C VAL A 107 11.90 7.15 -18.69
N GLN A 108 11.52 7.89 -19.72
CA GLN A 108 12.30 7.93 -20.97
C GLN A 108 13.65 8.62 -20.78
N LEU A 109 13.71 9.70 -20.00
CA LEU A 109 14.95 10.43 -19.76
C LEU A 109 16.01 9.55 -19.09
N GLY A 110 15.62 8.80 -18.06
CA GLY A 110 16.53 7.86 -17.39
C GLY A 110 17.06 6.79 -18.35
N LYS A 111 16.21 6.25 -19.23
CA LYS A 111 16.62 5.28 -20.26
C LYS A 111 17.61 5.88 -21.27
N VAL A 112 17.42 7.13 -21.69
CA VAL A 112 18.33 7.83 -22.61
C VAL A 112 19.69 8.07 -21.95
N LEU A 113 19.69 8.58 -20.71
CA LEU A 113 20.93 8.83 -19.98
C LEU A 113 21.69 7.53 -19.72
N ALA A 114 21.00 6.47 -19.30
CA ALA A 114 21.63 5.15 -19.11
C ALA A 114 22.27 4.63 -20.41
N LYS A 115 21.62 4.79 -21.57
CA LYS A 115 22.19 4.41 -22.87
C LYS A 115 23.44 5.22 -23.22
N ARG A 116 23.46 6.52 -22.95
CA ARG A 116 24.65 7.37 -23.18
C ARG A 116 25.82 6.95 -22.30
N VAL A 117 25.55 6.64 -21.02
CA VAL A 117 26.56 6.09 -20.12
C VAL A 117 27.17 4.80 -20.68
N LEU A 118 26.32 3.86 -21.10
CA LEU A 118 26.79 2.58 -21.67
C LEU A 118 27.51 2.73 -23.02
N ALA A 119 27.27 3.82 -23.75
CA ALA A 119 27.97 4.15 -24.99
C ALA A 119 29.26 4.96 -24.77
N HIS A 120 29.60 5.28 -23.50
CA HIS A 120 30.67 6.21 -23.12
C HIS A 120 30.53 7.61 -23.76
N GLU A 121 29.29 8.00 -24.11
CA GLU A 121 28.93 9.32 -24.62
C GLU A 121 28.51 10.23 -23.46
N THR A 122 29.41 10.43 -22.50
CA THR A 122 29.12 11.14 -21.25
C THR A 122 29.80 12.50 -21.20
N ASP A 123 29.05 13.50 -20.73
CA ASP A 123 29.52 14.88 -20.54
C ASP A 123 29.07 15.46 -19.20
N GLY A 124 29.73 16.54 -18.77
CA GLY A 124 29.39 17.27 -17.55
C GLY A 124 29.26 16.37 -16.32
N ALA A 125 28.14 16.52 -15.60
CA ALA A 125 27.85 15.74 -14.39
C ALA A 125 27.71 14.24 -14.69
N LEU A 126 27.17 13.85 -15.85
CA LEU A 126 26.97 12.45 -16.20
C LEU A 126 28.32 11.73 -16.28
N LYS A 127 29.33 12.37 -16.86
CA LYS A 127 30.70 11.84 -16.91
C LYS A 127 31.30 11.65 -15.52
N VAL A 128 31.19 12.65 -14.64
CA VAL A 128 31.73 12.57 -13.26
C VAL A 128 31.14 11.38 -12.50
N PHE A 129 29.83 11.15 -12.62
CA PHE A 129 29.18 10.03 -11.96
C PHE A 129 29.47 8.68 -12.63
N SER A 130 29.62 8.64 -13.95
CA SER A 130 30.10 7.48 -14.72
C SER A 130 31.50 7.06 -14.27
N ASP A 131 32.44 8.00 -14.27
CA ASP A 131 33.82 7.78 -13.85
C ASP A 131 33.89 7.29 -12.38
N LEU A 132 33.08 7.88 -11.48
CA LEU A 132 32.99 7.46 -10.08
C LEU A 132 32.57 5.99 -9.94
N LEU A 133 31.71 5.51 -10.83
CA LEU A 133 31.21 4.13 -10.85
C LEU A 133 32.08 3.19 -11.69
N ASN A 134 33.17 3.69 -12.30
CA ASN A 134 34.04 2.96 -13.23
C ASN A 134 33.28 2.38 -14.44
N ILE A 135 32.32 3.15 -14.99
CA ILE A 135 31.52 2.79 -16.17
C ILE A 135 31.67 3.88 -17.23
#